data_AF-A0A9W4RAA3-F1
#
_entry.id   AF-A0A9W4RAA3-F1
#
_cell.length_a   1.000
_cell.length_b   1.000
_cell.length_c   1.000
_cell.angle_alpha   90.00
_cell.angle_beta   90.00
_cell.angle_gamma   90.00
#
_symmetry.space_group_name_H-M   'P 1'
#
loop_
_entity.id
_entity.type
_entity.pdbx_description
1 polymer ?
#
loop_
_entity_poly.entity_id
_entity_poly.type
_entity_poly.pdbx_seq_one_letter_code
_entity_poly.pdbx_strand_id
1 'polypeptide(L)'
;MVGTRNMEAVLTAARDAGAKVVLVGDRRQLASVAGARALKAVADMVARSAVMTEVRCQEVDWQKTAIIVMARGDSEAGMRADAMHDRLELVSGTEAAQERTIEAWRELRQAYSEDVLGTRRNADAADLNREAQALLKQEARLGPDIVALPAIDRADKRADVALAVGDRLRFGETLPQHSIRNGNRASHHCERSRKGPHRVRSRRRVPP
;
A
#
# COMPACT_ATOMS: atom_id res chain seq x y z
N MET A 1 -11.60 -3.94 -1.33
CA MET A 1 -12.56 -3.76 -2.44
C MET A 1 -13.83 -4.56 -2.16
N VAL A 2 -14.96 -4.14 -2.73
CA VAL A 2 -16.30 -4.72 -2.48
C VAL A 2 -16.44 -6.09 -3.16
N GLY A 3 -16.77 -7.12 -2.38
CA GLY A 3 -17.12 -8.45 -2.90
C GLY A 3 -18.56 -8.51 -3.41
N THR A 4 -18.92 -9.58 -4.13
CA THR A 4 -20.24 -9.72 -4.77
C THR A 4 -21.40 -9.68 -3.78
N ARG A 5 -21.31 -10.39 -2.64
CA ARG A 5 -22.34 -10.38 -1.60
C ARG A 5 -22.60 -8.99 -1.00
N ASN A 6 -21.53 -8.23 -0.77
CA ASN A 6 -21.66 -6.87 -0.25
C ASN A 6 -22.27 -5.94 -1.31
N MET A 7 -21.92 -6.13 -2.59
CA MET A 7 -22.53 -5.37 -3.69
C MET A 7 -24.03 -5.68 -3.80
N GLU A 8 -24.41 -6.95 -3.77
CA GLU A 8 -25.80 -7.40 -3.78
C GLU A 8 -26.61 -6.78 -2.63
N ALA A 9 -26.09 -6.83 -1.40
CA ALA A 9 -26.76 -6.27 -0.23
C ALA A 9 -27.04 -4.76 -0.38
N VAL A 10 -26.05 -4.00 -0.89
CA VAL A 10 -26.20 -2.55 -1.12
C VAL A 10 -27.22 -2.26 -2.22
N LEU A 11 -27.14 -2.99 -3.35
CA LEU A 11 -28.05 -2.78 -4.49
C LEU A 11 -29.49 -3.16 -4.15
N THR A 12 -29.69 -4.23 -3.37
CA THR A 12 -31.00 -4.67 -2.86
C THR A 12 -31.61 -3.60 -1.96
N ALA A 13 -30.87 -3.14 -0.95
CA ALA A 13 -31.36 -2.09 -0.05
C ALA A 13 -31.72 -0.80 -0.79
N ALA A 14 -30.92 -0.41 -1.79
CA ALA A 14 -31.20 0.77 -2.60
C ALA A 14 -32.46 0.61 -3.46
N ARG A 15 -32.67 -0.57 -4.06
CA ARG A 15 -33.88 -0.89 -4.82
C ARG A 15 -35.12 -0.79 -3.93
N ASP A 16 -35.07 -1.40 -2.75
CA ASP A 16 -36.22 -1.46 -1.84
C ASP A 16 -36.57 -0.06 -1.30
N ALA A 17 -35.58 0.83 -1.19
CA ALA A 17 -35.78 2.24 -0.84
C ALA A 17 -36.13 3.16 -2.02
N GLY A 18 -36.20 2.65 -3.27
CA GLY A 18 -36.40 3.46 -4.47
C GLY A 18 -35.25 4.44 -4.78
N ALA A 19 -34.06 4.17 -4.27
CA ALA A 19 -32.89 5.02 -4.39
C ALA A 19 -32.08 4.76 -5.67
N LYS A 20 -31.36 5.78 -6.14
CA LYS A 20 -30.38 5.66 -7.23
C LYS A 20 -29.00 5.32 -6.64
N VAL A 21 -28.27 4.41 -7.31
CA VAL A 21 -26.89 4.05 -6.94
C VAL A 21 -25.94 4.49 -8.03
N VAL A 22 -24.86 5.17 -7.63
CA VAL A 22 -23.73 5.48 -8.51
C VAL A 22 -22.53 4.69 -8.02
N LEU A 23 -22.01 3.81 -8.86
CA LEU A 23 -20.81 3.01 -8.57
C LEU A 23 -19.60 3.68 -9.20
N VAL A 24 -18.57 3.93 -8.39
CA VAL A 24 -17.30 4.54 -8.83
C VAL A 24 -16.15 3.62 -8.46
N GLY A 25 -15.26 3.38 -9.42
CA GLY A 25 -14.04 2.60 -9.21
C GLY A 25 -13.44 2.13 -10.53
N ASP A 26 -12.30 1.45 -10.45
CA ASP A 26 -11.64 0.88 -11.62
C ASP A 26 -12.08 -0.57 -11.86
N ARG A 27 -12.76 -0.81 -12.99
CA ARG A 27 -13.17 -2.16 -13.41
C ARG A 27 -11.98 -3.08 -13.73
N ARG A 28 -10.80 -2.52 -14.01
CA ARG A 28 -9.55 -3.24 -14.31
C ARG A 28 -8.71 -3.58 -13.07
N GLN A 29 -9.05 -3.05 -11.90
CA GLN A 29 -8.39 -3.38 -10.63
C GLN A 29 -8.49 -4.87 -10.27
N LEU A 30 -7.56 -5.34 -9.45
CA LEU A 30 -7.52 -6.71 -8.90
C LEU A 30 -8.87 -7.12 -8.30
N ALA A 31 -9.19 -8.42 -8.37
CA ALA A 31 -10.39 -8.94 -7.73
C ALA A 31 -10.41 -8.62 -6.23
N SER A 32 -11.62 -8.58 -5.66
CA SER A 32 -11.74 -8.44 -4.21
C SER A 32 -11.09 -9.65 -3.51
N VAL A 33 -10.66 -9.47 -2.26
CA VAL A 33 -10.13 -10.59 -1.46
C VAL A 33 -11.18 -11.70 -1.29
N ALA A 34 -12.46 -11.34 -1.21
CA ALA A 34 -13.58 -12.28 -1.17
C ALA A 34 -13.85 -12.98 -2.52
N GLY A 35 -13.01 -12.76 -3.53
CA GLY A 35 -13.19 -13.25 -4.89
C GLY A 35 -14.07 -12.35 -5.75
N ALA A 36 -14.01 -12.59 -7.06
CA ALA A 36 -14.78 -11.91 -8.10
C ALA A 36 -14.54 -10.38 -8.23
N ARG A 37 -15.07 -9.83 -9.34
CA ARG A 37 -14.93 -8.41 -9.75
C ARG A 37 -16.31 -7.79 -9.83
N ALA A 38 -16.96 -7.59 -8.68
CA ALA A 38 -18.36 -7.16 -8.61
C ALA A 38 -18.65 -5.89 -9.43
N LEU A 39 -17.78 -4.88 -9.31
CA LEU A 39 -17.91 -3.64 -10.09
C LEU A 39 -17.84 -3.90 -11.60
N LYS A 40 -16.90 -4.74 -12.05
CA LYS A 40 -16.79 -5.10 -13.47
C LYS A 40 -18.05 -5.80 -13.95
N ALA A 41 -18.58 -6.76 -13.18
CA ALA A 41 -19.80 -7.47 -13.55
C ALA A 41 -20.99 -6.53 -13.74
N VAL A 42 -21.17 -5.54 -12.86
CA VAL A 42 -22.21 -4.52 -13.02
C VAL A 42 -21.93 -3.62 -14.22
N ALA A 43 -20.69 -3.16 -14.38
CA ALA A 43 -20.30 -2.28 -15.49
C ALA A 43 -20.45 -2.94 -16.87
N ASP A 44 -20.29 -4.26 -16.97
CA ASP A 44 -20.47 -4.99 -18.22
C ASP A 44 -21.96 -5.15 -18.60
N MET A 45 -22.89 -5.08 -17.63
CA MET A 45 -24.34 -5.21 -17.86
C MET A 45 -25.06 -3.87 -18.04
N VAL A 46 -24.57 -2.80 -17.40
CA VAL A 46 -25.26 -1.51 -17.40
C VAL A 46 -24.79 -0.64 -18.57
N ALA A 47 -25.72 -0.28 -19.46
CA ALA A 47 -25.43 0.56 -20.63
C ALA A 47 -24.99 1.99 -20.27
N ARG A 48 -25.48 2.54 -19.15
CA ARG A 48 -25.13 3.88 -18.68
C ARG A 48 -23.85 3.83 -17.86
N SER A 49 -22.72 4.15 -18.50
CA SER A 49 -21.43 4.31 -17.84
C SER A 49 -20.70 5.54 -18.36
N ALA A 50 -19.82 6.11 -17.54
CA ALA A 50 -18.89 7.14 -17.92
C ALA A 50 -17.48 6.68 -17.52
N VAL A 51 -16.49 6.96 -18.37
CA VAL A 51 -15.09 6.60 -18.14
C VAL A 51 -14.28 7.87 -18.04
N MET A 52 -13.56 8.04 -16.94
CA MET A 52 -12.55 9.08 -16.80
C MET A 52 -11.28 8.63 -17.53
N THR A 53 -10.80 9.44 -18.46
CA THR A 53 -9.62 9.15 -19.29
C THR A 53 -8.41 10.03 -18.95
N GLU A 54 -8.62 11.10 -18.19
CA GLU A 54 -7.59 12.06 -17.84
C GLU A 54 -6.67 11.52 -16.74
N VAL A 55 -5.36 11.60 -16.96
CA VAL A 55 -4.33 11.30 -15.96
C VAL A 55 -3.93 12.60 -15.28
N ARG A 56 -4.13 12.66 -13.96
CA ARG A 56 -3.86 13.86 -13.13
C ARG A 56 -2.67 13.71 -12.20
N CYS A 57 -2.23 12.48 -11.91
CA CYS A 57 -1.14 12.22 -10.96
C CYS A 57 0.23 12.47 -11.58
N GLN A 58 0.39 12.21 -12.88
CA GLN A 58 1.65 12.39 -13.58
C GLN A 58 1.64 13.72 -14.31
N GLU A 59 2.69 14.51 -14.12
CA GLU A 59 2.84 15.82 -14.75
C GLU A 59 3.57 15.72 -16.10
N VAL A 60 4.50 14.78 -16.23
CA VAL A 60 5.34 14.60 -17.42
C VAL A 60 4.63 13.75 -18.48
N ASP A 61 4.65 14.19 -19.73
CA ASP A 61 3.82 13.62 -20.80
C ASP A 61 4.15 12.16 -21.15
N TRP A 62 5.43 11.78 -21.09
CA TRP A 62 5.81 10.39 -21.33
C TRP A 62 5.25 9.47 -20.24
N GLN A 63 5.19 9.92 -18.98
CA GLN A 63 4.62 9.15 -17.86
C GLN A 63 3.10 9.00 -18.00
N LYS A 64 2.41 10.08 -18.40
CA LYS A 64 0.97 10.02 -18.71
C LYS A 64 0.71 9.00 -19.80
N THR A 65 1.50 9.05 -20.88
CA THR A 65 1.37 8.14 -22.02
C THR A 65 1.61 6.69 -21.61
N ALA A 66 2.68 6.42 -20.86
CA ALA A 66 3.01 5.08 -20.37
C ALA A 66 1.84 4.49 -19.55
N ILE A 67 1.31 5.26 -18.59
CA ILE A 67 0.20 4.81 -17.74
C ILE A 67 -1.10 4.61 -18.53
N ILE A 68 -1.41 5.48 -19.50
CA ILE A 68 -2.60 5.32 -20.35
C ILE A 68 -2.52 4.02 -21.15
N VAL A 69 -1.35 3.70 -21.71
CA VAL A 69 -1.13 2.48 -22.50
C VAL A 69 -1.22 1.23 -21.60
N MET A 70 -0.60 1.24 -20.42
CA MET A 70 -0.75 0.17 -19.43
C MET A 70 -2.22 -0.01 -18.99
N ALA A 71 -2.92 1.09 -18.70
CA ALA A 71 -4.32 1.06 -18.25
C ALA A 71 -5.27 0.51 -19.33
N ARG A 72 -4.88 0.57 -20.61
CA ARG A 72 -5.58 -0.04 -21.74
C ARG A 72 -5.27 -1.53 -21.93
N GLY A 73 -4.28 -2.06 -21.22
CA GLY A 73 -3.91 -3.47 -21.20
C GLY A 73 -2.58 -3.79 -21.90
N ASP A 74 -1.91 -2.78 -22.48
CA ASP A 74 -0.60 -2.96 -23.10
C ASP A 74 0.49 -2.64 -22.08
N SER A 75 0.71 -3.59 -21.15
CA SER A 75 1.73 -3.46 -20.12
C SER A 75 3.14 -3.44 -20.70
N GLU A 76 3.38 -4.12 -21.82
CA GLU A 76 4.69 -4.20 -22.45
C GLU A 76 5.14 -2.83 -22.98
N ALA A 77 4.29 -2.14 -23.74
CA ALA A 77 4.63 -0.81 -24.24
C ALA A 77 4.82 0.20 -23.12
N GLY A 78 4.05 0.09 -22.03
CA GLY A 78 4.26 0.88 -20.82
C GLY A 78 5.62 0.64 -20.17
N MET A 79 5.98 -0.62 -19.92
CA MET A 79 7.28 -0.98 -19.35
C MET A 79 8.45 -0.57 -20.24
N ARG A 80 8.27 -0.65 -21.57
CA ARG A 80 9.25 -0.16 -22.54
C ARG A 80 9.46 1.36 -22.41
N ALA A 81 8.38 2.12 -22.23
CA ALA A 81 8.48 3.56 -22.01
C ALA A 81 9.22 3.89 -20.70
N ASP A 82 8.97 3.14 -19.62
CA ASP A 82 9.71 3.28 -18.37
C ASP A 82 11.21 2.97 -18.57
N ALA A 83 11.53 1.89 -19.30
CA ALA A 83 12.91 1.51 -19.62
C ALA A 83 13.64 2.58 -20.46
N MET A 84 12.97 3.19 -21.44
CA MET A 84 13.54 4.28 -22.26
C MET A 84 13.85 5.56 -21.46
N HIS A 85 13.30 5.71 -20.25
CA HIS A 85 13.49 6.86 -19.37
C HIS A 85 14.19 6.50 -18.06
N ASP A 86 14.95 5.40 -18.05
CA ASP A 86 15.73 4.90 -16.91
C ASP A 86 14.89 4.70 -15.62
N ARG A 87 13.60 4.33 -15.79
CA ARG A 87 12.67 4.04 -14.67
C ARG A 87 12.40 2.56 -14.47
N LEU A 88 13.02 1.70 -15.26
CA LEU A 88 12.93 0.26 -15.13
C LEU A 88 14.33 -0.35 -15.22
N GLU A 89 14.69 -1.13 -14.21
CA GLU A 89 15.95 -1.84 -14.14
C GLU A 89 15.69 -3.34 -14.00
N LEU A 90 16.36 -4.15 -14.83
CA LEU A 90 16.26 -5.60 -14.78
C LEU A 90 17.45 -6.18 -14.05
N VAL A 91 17.19 -6.76 -12.87
CA VAL A 91 18.21 -7.40 -12.03
C VAL A 91 17.94 -8.91 -11.99
N SER A 92 18.97 -9.71 -12.24
CA SER A 92 18.85 -11.16 -12.25
C SER A 92 19.05 -11.73 -10.84
N GLY A 93 18.08 -12.52 -10.38
CA GLY A 93 18.12 -13.16 -9.06
C GLY A 93 17.46 -12.33 -7.97
N THR A 94 16.81 -13.00 -7.02
CA THR A 94 16.02 -12.34 -5.96
C THR A 94 16.89 -11.56 -4.98
N GLU A 95 18.01 -12.14 -4.56
CA GLU A 95 18.93 -11.52 -3.60
C GLU A 95 19.54 -10.23 -4.18
N ALA A 96 20.15 -10.30 -5.36
CA ALA A 96 20.69 -9.12 -6.05
C ALA A 96 19.61 -8.06 -6.32
N ALA A 97 18.38 -8.46 -6.66
CA ALA A 97 17.28 -7.51 -6.84
C ALA A 97 16.86 -6.83 -5.52
N GLN A 98 16.89 -7.54 -4.38
CA GLN A 98 16.61 -6.96 -3.06
C GLN A 98 17.67 -5.93 -2.67
N GLU A 99 18.95 -6.29 -2.79
CA GLU A 99 20.07 -5.38 -2.51
C GLU A 99 19.99 -4.11 -3.36
N ARG A 100 19.82 -4.27 -4.67
CA ARG A 100 19.68 -3.14 -5.60
C ARG A 100 18.46 -2.28 -5.30
N THR A 101 17.35 -2.89 -4.88
CA THR A 101 16.14 -2.17 -4.46
C THR A 101 16.39 -1.29 -3.23
N ILE A 102 17.10 -1.81 -2.23
CA ILE A 102 17.43 -1.07 -1.01
C ILE A 102 18.40 0.09 -1.30
N GLU A 103 19.38 -0.13 -2.19
CA GLU A 103 20.30 0.91 -2.65
C GLU A 103 19.56 2.04 -3.40
N ALA A 104 18.76 1.69 -4.42
CA ALA A 104 17.99 2.69 -5.17
C ALA A 104 17.03 3.46 -4.24
N TRP A 105 16.37 2.77 -3.31
CA TRP A 105 15.53 3.41 -2.31
C TRP A 105 16.30 4.36 -1.41
N ARG A 106 17.53 4.00 -1.02
CA ARG A 106 18.40 4.85 -0.20
C ARG A 106 18.74 6.17 -0.86
N GLU A 107 18.95 6.17 -2.16
CA GLU A 107 19.22 7.37 -2.94
C GLU A 107 17.94 8.19 -3.10
N LEU A 108 16.86 7.55 -3.57
CA LEU A 108 15.61 8.23 -3.89
C LEU A 108 14.92 8.85 -2.68
N ARG A 109 14.99 8.22 -1.50
CA ARG A 109 14.36 8.76 -0.27
C ARG A 109 14.94 10.11 0.19
N GLN A 110 16.08 10.54 -0.37
CA GLN A 110 16.63 11.87 -0.09
C GLN A 110 15.93 12.96 -0.93
N ALA A 111 15.45 12.59 -2.12
CA ALA A 111 14.77 13.49 -3.04
C ALA A 111 13.25 13.55 -2.83
N TYR A 112 12.66 12.51 -2.21
CA TYR A 112 11.21 12.39 -2.04
C TYR A 112 10.80 12.35 -0.55
N SER A 113 9.70 13.03 -0.22
CA SER A 113 9.18 13.11 1.16
C SER A 113 8.34 11.91 1.58
N GLU A 114 7.77 11.19 0.61
CA GLU A 114 7.00 9.96 0.81
C GLU A 114 7.50 8.88 -0.15
N ASP A 115 7.75 7.70 0.38
CA ASP A 115 8.38 6.58 -0.30
C ASP A 115 7.77 5.27 0.17
N VAL A 116 7.61 4.32 -0.76
CA VAL A 116 7.09 2.98 -0.47
C VAL A 116 7.87 1.96 -1.30
N LEU A 117 8.39 0.94 -0.63
CA LEU A 117 8.85 -0.29 -1.26
C LEU A 117 7.69 -1.27 -1.39
N GLY A 118 7.54 -1.86 -2.57
CA GLY A 118 6.47 -2.81 -2.88
C GLY A 118 7.02 -4.08 -3.51
N THR A 119 6.44 -5.22 -3.13
CA THR A 119 6.77 -6.54 -3.70
C THR A 119 5.54 -7.44 -3.71
N ARG A 120 5.62 -8.55 -4.44
CA ARG A 120 4.51 -9.48 -4.63
C ARG A 120 4.18 -10.29 -3.39
N ARG A 121 5.19 -10.77 -2.65
CA ARG A 121 4.99 -11.67 -1.49
C ARG A 121 5.24 -10.95 -0.17
N ASN A 122 4.50 -11.33 0.86
CA ASN A 122 4.70 -10.79 2.20
C ASN A 122 6.06 -11.19 2.81
N ALA A 123 6.60 -12.36 2.43
CA ALA A 123 7.94 -12.79 2.86
C ALA A 123 9.00 -11.83 2.32
N ASP A 124 9.02 -11.60 1.01
CA ASP A 124 9.93 -10.62 0.38
C ASP A 124 9.78 -9.22 1.00
N ALA A 125 8.55 -8.81 1.35
CA ALA A 125 8.31 -7.53 2.01
C ALA A 125 8.87 -7.48 3.44
N ALA A 126 8.82 -8.61 4.16
CA ALA A 126 9.41 -8.71 5.49
C ALA A 126 10.94 -8.64 5.40
N ASP A 127 11.55 -9.25 4.37
CA ASP A 127 12.99 -9.22 4.14
C ASP A 127 13.47 -7.79 3.83
N LEU A 128 12.82 -7.13 2.86
CA LEU A 128 13.08 -5.73 2.52
C LEU A 128 12.89 -4.79 3.72
N ASN A 129 11.87 -5.00 4.55
CA ASN A 129 11.65 -4.19 5.75
C ASN A 129 12.79 -4.35 6.77
N ARG A 130 13.33 -5.57 6.95
CA ARG A 130 14.45 -5.82 7.87
C ARG A 130 15.72 -5.13 7.38
N GLU A 131 16.03 -5.25 6.09
CA GLU A 131 17.18 -4.57 5.49
C GLU A 131 17.04 -3.04 5.55
N ALA A 132 15.86 -2.51 5.21
CA ALA A 132 15.59 -1.09 5.30
C ALA A 132 15.72 -0.56 6.75
N GLN A 133 15.21 -1.30 7.74
CA GLN A 133 15.35 -0.94 9.15
C GLN A 133 16.82 -0.96 9.59
N ALA A 134 17.59 -1.99 9.21
CA ALA A 134 19.02 -2.08 9.52
C ALA A 134 19.80 -0.90 8.93
N LEU A 135 19.52 -0.54 7.67
CA LEU A 135 20.14 0.60 7.01
C LEU A 135 19.80 1.93 7.72
N LEU A 136 18.53 2.15 8.08
CA LEU A 136 18.14 3.37 8.80
C LEU A 136 18.76 3.46 10.20
N LYS A 137 19.01 2.33 10.87
CA LYS A 137 19.76 2.28 12.13
C LYS A 137 21.22 2.68 11.92
N GLN A 138 21.87 2.17 10.88
CA GLN A 138 23.26 2.54 10.54
C GLN A 138 23.40 4.04 10.24
N GLU A 139 22.38 4.65 9.66
CA GLU A 139 22.33 6.10 9.41
C GLU A 139 21.84 6.93 10.60
N ALA A 140 21.65 6.33 11.78
CA ALA A 140 21.11 6.97 12.97
C ALA A 140 19.76 7.68 12.75
N ARG A 141 18.96 7.23 11.77
CA ARG A 141 17.61 7.72 11.48
C ARG A 141 16.54 7.05 12.33
N LEU A 142 16.86 5.90 12.91
CA LEU A 142 16.07 5.23 13.92
C LEU A 142 16.75 5.34 15.28
N GLY A 143 15.94 5.53 16.32
CA GLY A 143 16.40 5.53 17.70
C GLY A 143 16.64 4.11 18.24
N PRO A 144 16.85 3.95 19.56
CA PRO A 144 17.09 2.64 20.15
C PRO A 144 15.90 1.70 19.95
N ASP A 145 16.19 0.40 19.95
CA ASP A 145 15.17 -0.63 20.04
C ASP A 145 14.49 -0.53 21.40
N ILE A 146 13.15 -0.44 21.39
CA ILE A 146 12.40 -0.24 22.64
C ILE A 146 11.54 -1.45 22.96
N VAL A 147 10.96 -2.11 21.96
CA VAL A 147 9.98 -3.17 22.22
C VAL A 147 10.00 -4.23 21.12
N ALA A 148 10.08 -5.49 21.53
CA ALA A 148 9.58 -6.61 20.73
C ALA A 148 8.09 -6.76 21.04
N LEU A 149 7.22 -6.42 20.08
CA LEU A 149 5.79 -6.56 20.25
C LEU A 149 5.31 -7.88 19.63
N PRO A 150 4.50 -8.67 20.35
CA PRO A 150 3.85 -9.81 19.73
C PRO A 150 2.86 -9.29 18.69
N ALA A 151 3.03 -9.74 17.45
CA ALA A 151 2.15 -9.42 16.34
C ALA A 151 1.66 -10.71 15.67
N ILE A 152 0.58 -10.59 14.90
CA ILE A 152 0.07 -11.65 14.04
C ILE A 152 0.39 -11.23 12.60
N ASP A 153 1.09 -12.10 11.87
CA ASP A 153 1.38 -11.86 10.46
C ASP A 153 0.15 -12.15 9.58
N ARG A 154 0.32 -12.04 8.25
CA ARG A 154 -0.79 -12.28 7.30
C ARG A 154 -1.13 -13.75 7.09
N ALA A 155 -0.37 -14.66 7.70
CA ALA A 155 -0.62 -16.10 7.71
C ALA A 155 -1.12 -16.58 9.08
N ASP A 156 -1.64 -15.66 9.91
CA ASP A 156 -2.11 -15.90 11.27
C ASP A 156 -1.05 -16.49 12.21
N LYS A 157 0.24 -16.32 11.89
CA LYS A 157 1.34 -16.76 12.72
C LYS A 157 1.73 -15.65 13.68
N ARG A 158 1.89 -16.01 14.96
CA ARG A 158 2.48 -15.12 15.96
C ARG A 158 3.97 -14.93 15.68
N ALA A 159 4.40 -13.67 15.63
CA ALA A 159 5.79 -13.29 15.46
C ALA A 159 6.08 -12.03 16.28
N ASP A 160 7.27 -11.97 16.87
CA ASP A 160 7.72 -10.78 17.54
C ASP A 160 8.26 -9.78 16.51
N VAL A 161 7.77 -8.55 16.57
CA VAL A 161 8.22 -7.46 15.71
C VAL A 161 9.05 -6.51 16.55
N ALA A 162 10.34 -6.42 16.22
CA ALA A 162 11.25 -5.48 16.85
C ALA A 162 11.00 -4.06 16.32
N LEU A 163 10.63 -3.16 17.23
CA LEU A 163 10.36 -1.76 16.91
C LEU A 163 11.42 -0.82 17.51
N ALA A 164 11.92 0.05 16.66
CA ALA A 164 12.76 1.18 17.01
C ALA A 164 11.93 2.48 17.07
N VAL A 165 12.45 3.50 17.77
CA VAL A 165 11.86 4.84 17.69
C VAL A 165 12.04 5.40 16.28
N GLY A 166 10.96 5.93 15.71
CA GLY A 166 10.96 6.47 14.34
C GLY A 166 10.42 5.49 13.31
N ASP A 167 10.18 4.22 13.67
CA ASP A 167 9.61 3.24 12.74
C ASP A 167 8.22 3.66 12.24
N ARG A 168 7.99 3.42 10.95
CA ARG A 168 6.68 3.58 10.31
C ARG A 168 5.96 2.24 10.31
N LEU A 169 4.75 2.22 10.87
CA LEU A 169 3.92 1.05 11.06
C LEU A 169 2.70 1.09 10.15
N ARG A 170 2.22 -0.08 9.75
CA ARG A 170 0.93 -0.27 9.07
C ARG A 170 0.13 -1.34 9.79
N PHE A 171 -1.11 -1.02 10.15
CA PHE A 171 -2.01 -1.97 10.80
C PHE A 171 -2.54 -3.00 9.79
N GLY A 172 -2.43 -4.29 10.15
CA GLY A 172 -2.86 -5.41 9.30
C GLY A 172 -4.35 -5.73 9.38
N GLU A 173 -5.05 -5.21 10.39
CA GLU A 173 -6.46 -5.48 10.67
C GLU A 173 -7.22 -4.22 11.09
N THR A 174 -8.54 -4.33 11.22
CA THR A 174 -9.42 -3.27 11.73
C THR A 174 -9.71 -3.53 13.20
N LEU A 175 -9.43 -2.55 14.05
CA LEU A 175 -9.68 -2.58 15.50
C LEU A 175 -10.67 -1.45 15.85
N PRO A 176 -11.99 -1.72 15.81
CA PRO A 176 -13.02 -0.70 16.02
C PRO A 176 -12.91 0.01 17.37
N GLN A 177 -12.58 -0.73 18.43
CA GLN A 177 -12.39 -0.21 19.78
C GLN A 177 -11.29 0.87 19.90
N HIS A 178 -10.40 0.95 18.89
CA HIS A 178 -9.34 1.94 18.82
C HIS A 178 -9.51 2.90 17.63
N SER A 179 -10.63 2.83 16.91
CA SER A 179 -10.85 3.58 15.65
C SER A 179 -9.74 3.33 14.61
N ILE A 180 -9.14 2.14 14.62
CA ILE A 180 -8.10 1.74 13.68
C ILE A 180 -8.74 0.90 12.57
N ARG A 181 -8.41 1.22 11.32
CA ARG A 181 -8.79 0.42 10.15
C ARG A 181 -7.57 -0.26 9.57
N ASN A 182 -7.78 -1.42 8.93
CA ASN A 182 -6.74 -2.09 8.17
C ASN A 182 -6.12 -1.12 7.14
N GLY A 183 -4.80 -1.03 7.13
CA GLY A 183 -4.04 -0.15 6.26
C GLY A 183 -3.75 1.23 6.85
N ASN A 184 -4.30 1.58 8.02
CA ASN A 184 -3.88 2.78 8.73
C ASN A 184 -2.37 2.76 8.96
N ARG A 185 -1.73 3.92 8.83
CA ARG A 185 -0.30 4.11 9.09
C ARG A 185 -0.11 4.85 10.42
N ALA A 186 0.96 4.51 11.12
CA ALA A 186 1.39 5.20 12.33
C ALA A 186 2.91 5.34 12.34
N SER A 187 3.41 6.26 13.15
CA SER A 187 4.82 6.35 13.50
C SER A 187 5.01 6.01 14.97
N HIS A 188 6.08 5.27 15.26
CA HIS A 188 6.46 4.90 16.61
C HIS A 188 7.29 6.02 17.23
N HIS A 189 6.82 6.58 18.34
CA HIS A 189 7.52 7.61 19.09
C HIS A 189 7.68 7.17 20.55
N CYS A 190 8.85 7.41 21.13
CA CYS A 190 9.04 7.26 22.57
C CYS A 190 8.62 8.54 23.27
N GLU A 191 7.67 8.45 24.19
CA GLU A 191 7.30 9.54 25.09
C GLU A 191 7.84 9.21 26.50
N ARG A 192 8.72 10.06 27.06
CA ARG A 192 9.18 9.90 28.44
C ARG A 192 7.99 10.17 29.37
N SER A 193 7.47 9.13 30.02
CA SER A 193 6.48 9.30 31.08
C SER A 193 7.15 9.98 32.28
N ARG A 194 6.60 11.10 32.75
CA ARG A 194 7.07 11.77 33.99
C ARG A 194 6.72 10.98 35.26
N LYS A 195 5.95 9.89 35.17
CA LYS A 195 5.63 8.98 36.29
C LYS A 195 5.44 7.53 35.77
N GLY A 196 6.37 6.61 36.08
CA GLY A 196 6.25 5.18 35.77
C GLY A 196 6.74 4.74 34.37
N PRO A 197 6.81 3.42 34.08
CA PRO A 197 7.53 2.87 32.93
C PRO A 197 7.02 3.42 31.59
N HIS A 198 7.94 3.48 30.61
CA HIS A 198 7.75 4.05 29.27
C HIS A 198 6.40 3.63 28.67
N ARG A 199 5.53 4.61 28.35
CA ARG A 199 4.27 4.36 27.64
C ARG A 199 4.50 4.50 26.14
N VAL A 200 4.19 3.44 25.40
CA VAL A 200 4.17 3.45 23.93
C VAL A 200 2.91 4.17 23.46
N ARG A 201 3.06 5.19 22.61
CA ARG A 201 1.94 5.82 21.89
C ARG A 201 2.22 5.82 20.40
N SER A 202 1.37 5.13 19.62
CA SER A 202 1.33 5.29 18.17
C SER A 202 0.51 6.53 17.83
N ARG A 203 1.11 7.55 17.18
CA ARG A 203 0.34 8.67 16.62
C ARG A 203 -0.13 8.30 15.22
N ARG A 204 -1.44 8.48 14.97
CA ARG A 204 -2.03 8.32 13.64
C ARG A 204 -1.51 9.44 12.75
N ARG A 205 -0.87 9.09 11.63
CA ARG A 205 -0.55 10.06 10.60
C ARG A 205 -1.82 10.28 9.77
N VAL A 206 -2.46 11.42 9.96
CA VAL A 206 -3.54 11.87 9.06
C VAL A 206 -2.81 12.52 7.88
N PRO A 207 -2.95 12.01 6.64
CA PRO A 207 -2.40 12.72 5.48
C PRO A 207 -3.06 14.11 5.37
N PRO A 208 -2.36 15.12 4.83
CA PRO A 208 -2.96 16.42 4.54
C PRO A 208 -4.18 16.29 3.61
#